data_AF-A0A1H8NML0-F1
#
_entry.id   AF-A0A1H8NML0-F1
#
_cell.length_a   1.000
_cell.length_b   1.000
_cell.length_c   1.000
_cell.angle_alpha   90.00
_cell.angle_beta   90.00
_cell.angle_gamma   90.00
#
_symmetry.space_group_name_H-M   'P 1'
#
loop_
_entity.id
_entity.type
_entity.pdbx_description
1 polymer ?
#
loop_
_entity_poly.entity_id
_entity_poly.type
_entity_poly.pdbx_seq_one_letter_code
_entity_poly.pdbx_strand_id
1 'polypeptide(L)'
;MLDEFPSLGKLEILQESLAFLARYGIKCYLICQDINQLKSSRTGYGQNESITSNCHIQNAFPPNRVETAEHLSKLTGQTTIVKEQVTKGDKHTSRTLQDVQRSLLTVDECLRMPGPVKGVKDGQDVIERAGDMIIYVAGFPAIYGRQPLYFQDAIFQKRAEVPAPMASDRL
;
A
#
# COMPACT_ATOMS: atom_id res chain seq x y z
N MET A 1 14.09 -2.91 9.44
CA MET A 1 13.51 -2.60 8.11
C MET A 1 14.18 -3.49 7.10
N LEU A 2 13.42 -4.19 6.28
CA LEU A 2 13.93 -5.07 5.22
C LEU A 2 13.45 -4.49 3.89
N ASP A 3 14.39 -3.88 3.16
CA ASP A 3 14.13 -3.46 1.79
C ASP A 3 14.21 -4.68 0.87
N GLU A 4 13.34 -4.72 -0.13
CA GLU A 4 13.23 -5.84 -1.07
C GLU A 4 13.14 -7.22 -0.39
N PHE A 5 12.25 -7.34 0.60
CA PHE A 5 12.05 -8.54 1.43
C PHE A 5 11.95 -9.86 0.64
N PRO A 6 11.26 -9.95 -0.52
CA PRO A 6 11.18 -11.19 -1.28
C PRO A 6 12.54 -11.69 -1.84
N SER A 7 13.55 -10.83 -1.95
CA SER A 7 14.89 -11.22 -2.45
C SER A 7 15.65 -12.12 -1.47
N LEU A 8 15.31 -12.06 -0.17
CA LEU A 8 15.89 -12.92 0.87
C LEU A 8 15.42 -14.38 0.76
N GLY A 9 14.42 -14.65 -0.09
CA GLY A 9 13.78 -15.95 -0.20
C GLY A 9 12.84 -16.25 0.97
N LYS A 10 12.41 -17.52 1.03
CA LYS A 10 11.51 -18.00 2.09
C LYS A 10 12.26 -18.16 3.41
N LEU A 11 11.99 -17.28 4.36
CA LEU A 11 12.48 -17.38 5.72
C LEU A 11 11.37 -17.96 6.61
N GLU A 12 11.32 -19.29 6.73
CA GLU A 12 10.22 -19.99 7.44
C GLU A 12 9.99 -19.47 8.86
N ILE A 13 11.09 -19.19 9.58
CA ILE A 13 11.05 -18.64 10.94
C ILE A 13 10.31 -17.29 10.97
N LEU A 14 10.47 -16.42 9.98
CA LEU A 14 9.79 -15.12 9.98
C LEU A 14 8.28 -15.26 9.84
N GLN A 15 7.81 -16.20 9.01
CA GLN A 15 6.39 -16.43 8.82
C GLN A 15 5.70 -16.89 10.12
N GLU A 16 6.38 -17.74 10.90
CA GLU A 16 5.88 -18.22 12.19
C GLU A 16 6.10 -17.20 13.32
N SER A 17 7.21 -16.46 13.28
CA SER A 17 7.67 -15.62 14.40
C SER A 17 7.18 -14.18 14.35
N LEU A 18 6.68 -13.67 13.23
CA LEU A 18 6.24 -12.27 13.10
C LEU A 18 5.24 -11.86 14.19
N ALA A 19 4.27 -12.73 14.49
CA ALA A 19 3.30 -12.52 15.56
C ALA A 19 3.95 -12.46 16.96
N PHE A 20 5.04 -13.21 17.18
CA PHE A 20 5.76 -13.24 18.45
C PHE A 20 6.71 -12.04 18.59
N LEU A 21 7.40 -11.64 17.52
CA LEU A 21 8.31 -10.47 17.51
C LEU A 21 7.59 -9.20 17.96
N ALA A 22 6.33 -9.03 17.55
CA ALA A 22 5.50 -7.91 17.98
C ALA A 22 5.32 -7.85 19.51
N ARG A 23 5.30 -9.00 20.21
CA ARG A 23 5.19 -9.06 21.69
C ARG A 23 6.46 -8.60 22.39
N TYR A 24 7.61 -8.74 21.74
CA TYR A 24 8.90 -8.24 22.23
C TYR A 24 9.12 -6.75 21.87
N GLY A 25 8.10 -6.05 21.38
CA GLY A 25 8.21 -4.66 20.96
C GLY A 25 8.91 -4.45 19.62
N ILE A 26 9.30 -5.52 18.92
CA ILE A 26 9.98 -5.43 17.63
C ILE A 26 8.96 -5.06 16.56
N LYS A 27 9.27 -4.02 15.77
CA LYS A 27 8.46 -3.57 14.63
C LYS A 27 9.15 -3.93 13.32
N CYS A 28 8.54 -4.81 12.55
CA CYS A 28 9.02 -5.17 11.23
C CYS A 28 8.42 -4.23 10.18
N TYR A 29 9.29 -3.62 9.36
CA TYR A 29 8.88 -2.88 8.17
C TYR A 29 9.45 -3.63 6.97
N LEU A 30 8.55 -4.24 6.19
CA LEU A 30 8.87 -5.14 5.07
C LEU A 30 8.45 -4.46 3.78
N ILE A 31 9.38 -4.30 2.84
CA ILE A 31 9.10 -3.68 1.54
C ILE A 31 9.11 -4.78 0.47
N CYS A 32 8.03 -4.84 -0.30
CA CYS A 32 7.87 -5.75 -1.44
C CYS A 32 7.51 -4.92 -2.68
N GLN A 33 8.11 -5.23 -3.83
CA GLN A 33 7.79 -4.56 -5.09
C GLN A 33 6.48 -5.08 -5.70
N ASP A 34 6.22 -6.38 -5.55
CA ASP A 34 5.06 -7.06 -6.12
C ASP A 34 4.57 -8.14 -5.15
N ILE A 35 3.25 -8.22 -4.94
CA ILE A 35 2.64 -9.26 -4.11
C ILE A 35 2.87 -10.66 -4.70
N ASN A 36 3.06 -10.78 -6.02
CA ASN A 36 3.36 -12.04 -6.68
C ASN A 36 4.73 -12.59 -6.28
N GLN A 37 5.71 -11.73 -6.00
CA GLN A 37 7.01 -12.19 -5.49
C GLN A 37 6.84 -12.81 -4.10
N LEU A 38 6.00 -12.22 -3.26
CA LEU A 38 5.68 -12.74 -1.94
C LEU A 38 4.89 -14.06 -2.03
N LYS A 39 3.91 -14.14 -2.93
CA LYS A 39 3.06 -15.33 -3.13
C LYS A 39 3.69 -16.43 -3.98
N SER A 40 4.86 -16.19 -4.57
CA SER A 40 5.60 -17.16 -5.37
C SER A 40 5.88 -18.42 -4.55
N SER A 41 5.45 -19.58 -5.03
CA SER A 41 5.74 -20.86 -4.36
C SER A 41 7.21 -21.28 -4.45
N ARG A 42 7.97 -20.73 -5.42
CA ARG A 42 9.38 -21.10 -5.65
C ARG A 42 10.35 -20.27 -4.82
N THR A 43 10.10 -18.97 -4.74
CA THR A 43 11.03 -17.99 -4.15
C THR A 43 10.43 -17.24 -2.97
N GLY A 44 9.10 -17.23 -2.83
CA GLY A 44 8.38 -16.56 -1.76
C GLY A 44 7.78 -17.54 -0.75
N TYR A 45 6.67 -17.14 -0.17
CA TYR A 45 6.00 -17.82 0.93
C TYR A 45 4.78 -18.64 0.48
N GLY A 46 4.48 -18.65 -0.82
CA GLY A 46 3.34 -19.35 -1.42
C GLY A 46 2.02 -18.56 -1.33
N GLN A 47 0.95 -19.11 -1.92
CA GLN A 47 -0.35 -18.40 -1.97
C GLN A 47 -1.01 -18.22 -0.59
N ASN A 48 -0.70 -19.10 0.37
CA ASN A 48 -1.24 -19.09 1.72
C ASN A 48 -0.27 -18.44 2.71
N GLU A 49 0.53 -17.48 2.26
CA GLU A 49 1.46 -16.75 3.13
C GLU A 49 0.73 -16.00 4.25
N SER A 50 1.33 -15.96 5.44
CA SER A 50 0.76 -15.27 6.61
C SER A 50 1.44 -13.93 6.90
N ILE A 51 2.41 -13.50 6.08
CA ILE A 51 3.15 -12.26 6.27
C ILE A 51 2.21 -11.07 6.14
N THR A 52 1.44 -10.98 5.05
CA THR A 52 0.47 -9.89 4.84
C THR A 52 -0.59 -9.85 5.92
N SER A 53 -1.05 -11.02 6.39
CA SER A 53 -2.06 -11.13 7.43
C SER A 53 -1.55 -10.70 8.81
N ASN A 54 -0.25 -10.89 9.09
CA ASN A 54 0.39 -10.43 10.32
C ASN A 54 0.77 -8.93 10.28
N CYS A 55 0.79 -8.31 9.10
CA CYS A 55 1.06 -6.89 8.95
C CYS A 55 -0.21 -6.05 9.15
N HIS A 56 -0.36 -5.46 10.34
CA HIS A 56 -1.49 -4.61 10.69
C HIS A 56 -1.64 -3.35 9.83
N ILE A 57 -0.51 -2.82 9.36
CA ILE A 57 -0.43 -1.65 8.47
C ILE A 57 0.16 -2.10 7.14
N GLN A 58 -0.55 -1.82 6.05
CA GLN A 58 -0.07 -2.08 4.69
C GLN A 58 -0.08 -0.77 3.90
N ASN A 59 1.09 -0.36 3.44
CA ASN A 59 1.26 0.82 2.58
C ASN A 59 1.37 0.33 1.14
N ALA A 60 0.53 0.86 0.26
CA ALA A 60 0.52 0.54 -1.16
C ALA A 60 0.84 1.78 -1.99
N PHE A 61 1.85 1.63 -2.84
CA PHE A 61 2.24 2.61 -3.86
C PHE A 61 1.65 2.20 -5.23
N PRO A 62 1.72 3.06 -6.26
CA PRO A 62 1.25 2.73 -7.59
C PRO A 62 1.84 1.40 -8.09
N PRO A 63 1.01 0.38 -8.37
CA PRO A 63 1.49 -0.93 -8.80
C PRO A 63 1.89 -0.91 -10.27
N ASN A 64 2.88 -1.74 -10.63
CA ASN A 64 3.28 -1.95 -12.02
C ASN A 64 2.57 -3.15 -12.69
N ARG A 65 1.83 -3.95 -11.92
CA ARG A 65 1.19 -5.20 -12.34
C ARG A 65 -0.31 -5.18 -12.05
N VAL A 66 -1.09 -5.74 -12.97
CA VAL A 66 -2.55 -5.77 -12.88
C VAL A 66 -3.01 -6.61 -11.69
N GLU A 67 -2.34 -7.72 -11.39
CA GLU A 67 -2.67 -8.61 -10.28
C GLU A 67 -2.52 -7.93 -8.92
N THR A 68 -1.46 -7.10 -8.78
CA THR A 68 -1.30 -6.27 -7.58
C THR A 68 -2.42 -5.21 -7.52
N ALA A 69 -2.74 -4.56 -8.65
CA ALA A 69 -3.83 -3.57 -8.71
C ALA A 69 -5.20 -4.18 -8.37
N GLU A 70 -5.48 -5.40 -8.83
CA GLU A 70 -6.67 -6.17 -8.47
C GLU A 70 -6.71 -6.50 -6.97
N HIS A 71 -5.58 -6.91 -6.41
CA HIS A 71 -5.47 -7.15 -4.98
C HIS A 71 -5.77 -5.88 -4.17
N LEU A 72 -5.19 -4.74 -4.55
CA LEU A 72 -5.45 -3.46 -3.90
C LEU A 72 -6.91 -3.01 -4.06
N SER A 73 -7.50 -3.19 -5.24
CA SER A 73 -8.91 -2.87 -5.50
C SER A 73 -9.85 -3.69 -4.59
N LYS A 74 -9.58 -4.99 -4.47
CA LYS A 74 -10.33 -5.88 -3.57
C LYS A 74 -10.12 -5.51 -2.10
N LEU A 75 -8.90 -5.15 -1.71
CA LEU A 75 -8.57 -4.76 -0.33
C LEU A 75 -9.21 -3.43 0.06
N THR A 76 -9.31 -2.48 -0.87
CA THR A 76 -10.01 -1.20 -0.67
C THR A 76 -11.51 -1.41 -0.49
N GLY A 77 -12.08 -2.40 -1.18
CA GLY A 77 -13.49 -2.77 -1.06
C GLY A 77 -14.39 -2.04 -2.06
N GLN A 78 -15.69 -2.11 -1.78
CA GLN A 78 -16.74 -1.69 -2.70
C GLN A 78 -17.76 -0.81 -1.99
N THR A 79 -18.45 0.02 -2.75
CA THR A 79 -19.50 0.91 -2.31
C THR A 79 -20.72 0.77 -3.21
N THR A 80 -21.89 1.15 -2.69
CA THR A 80 -23.14 1.18 -3.45
C THR A 80 -23.39 2.60 -3.92
N ILE A 81 -23.57 2.77 -5.22
CA ILE A 81 -23.96 4.03 -5.84
C ILE A 81 -25.41 3.95 -6.31
N VAL A 82 -26.19 5.01 -6.05
CA VAL A 82 -27.55 5.13 -6.58
C VAL A 82 -27.47 5.78 -7.95
N LYS A 83 -27.88 5.06 -8.99
CA LYS A 83 -27.91 5.55 -10.37
C LYS A 83 -29.35 5.91 -10.75
N GLU A 84 -29.57 7.17 -11.09
CA GLU A 84 -30.84 7.61 -11.68
C GLU A 84 -30.82 7.39 -13.20
N GLN A 85 -31.76 6.60 -13.70
CA GLN A 85 -32.04 6.46 -15.12
C GLN A 85 -33.28 7.29 -15.47
N VAL A 86 -33.07 8.30 -16.31
CA VAL A 86 -34.14 9.19 -16.78
C VAL A 86 -34.49 8.85 -18.22
N THR A 87 -35.72 8.42 -18.46
CA THR A 87 -36.25 8.17 -19.80
C THR A 87 -37.20 9.29 -20.16
N LYS A 88 -36.86 10.04 -21.21
CA LYS A 88 -37.64 11.19 -21.67
C LYS A 88 -38.36 10.83 -22.98
N GLY A 89 -39.70 10.81 -22.94
CA GLY A 89 -40.55 10.76 -24.12
C GLY A 89 -41.19 12.12 -24.42
N ASP A 90 -41.91 12.23 -25.54
CA ASP A 90 -42.47 13.51 -26.04
C ASP A 90 -43.40 14.24 -25.07
N LYS A 91 -44.07 13.53 -24.14
CA LYS A 91 -45.00 14.11 -23.15
C LYS A 91 -44.75 13.70 -21.70
N HIS A 92 -43.89 12.71 -21.45
CA HIS A 92 -43.65 12.18 -20.11
C HIS A 92 -42.17 11.93 -19.88
N THR A 93 -41.72 12.19 -18.66
CA THR A 93 -40.38 11.83 -18.18
C THR A 93 -40.53 10.80 -17.06
N SER A 94 -39.96 9.61 -17.25
CA SER A 94 -39.89 8.58 -16.22
C SER A 94 -38.50 8.61 -15.58
N ARG A 95 -38.44 8.40 -14.26
CA ARG A 95 -37.20 8.36 -13.47
C ARG A 95 -37.18 7.08 -12.66
N THR A 96 -36.14 6.29 -12.82
CA THR A 96 -35.93 5.05 -12.07
C THR A 96 -34.61 5.14 -11.32
N LEU A 97 -34.63 4.89 -10.02
CA LEU A 97 -33.42 4.78 -9.21
C LEU A 97 -33.00 3.32 -9.14
N GLN A 98 -31.71 3.05 -9.34
CA GLN A 98 -31.13 1.72 -9.25
C GLN A 98 -29.87 1.77 -8.39
N ASP A 99 -29.79 0.90 -7.39
CA ASP A 99 -28.58 0.71 -6.60
C ASP A 99 -27.61 -0.21 -7.35
N VAL A 100 -26.38 0.25 -7.54
CA VAL A 100 -25.33 -0.46 -8.27
C VAL A 100 -24.06 -0.51 -7.43
N GLN A 101 -23.40 -1.67 -7.39
CA GLN A 101 -22.13 -1.84 -6.69
C GLN A 101 -20.96 -1.33 -7.55
N ARG A 102 -20.03 -0.59 -6.95
CA ARG A 102 -18.80 -0.09 -7.58
C ARG A 102 -17.62 -0.27 -6.63
N SER A 103 -16.44 -0.66 -7.13
CA SER A 103 -15.20 -0.61 -6.34
C SER A 103 -14.87 0.81 -5.91
N LEU A 104 -14.47 0.98 -4.64
CA LEU A 104 -14.03 2.27 -4.11
C LEU A 104 -12.78 2.78 -4.84
N LEU A 105 -11.92 1.85 -5.22
CA LEU A 105 -10.78 2.08 -6.08
C LEU A 105 -10.77 0.99 -7.15
N THR A 106 -10.95 1.37 -8.40
CA THR A 106 -10.92 0.45 -9.53
C THR A 106 -9.48 0.06 -9.86
N VAL A 107 -9.30 -1.08 -10.53
CA VAL A 107 -7.98 -1.57 -10.98
C VAL A 107 -7.26 -0.54 -11.84
N ASP A 108 -8.00 0.15 -12.70
CA ASP A 108 -7.45 1.20 -13.56
C ASP A 108 -7.09 2.48 -12.77
N GLU A 109 -7.89 2.88 -11.78
CA GLU A 109 -7.53 3.97 -10.87
C GLU A 109 -6.27 3.62 -10.03
N CYS A 110 -6.11 2.37 -9.59
CA CYS A 110 -4.88 1.90 -8.94
C CYS A 110 -3.65 2.11 -9.84
N LEU A 111 -3.72 1.65 -11.10
CA LEU A 111 -2.59 1.70 -12.05
C LEU A 111 -2.24 3.14 -12.46
N ARG A 112 -3.21 4.05 -12.40
CA ARG A 112 -3.03 5.47 -12.77
C ARG A 112 -2.74 6.38 -11.58
N MET A 113 -2.54 5.82 -10.38
CA MET A 113 -2.12 6.62 -9.23
C MET A 113 -0.81 7.35 -9.55
N PRO A 114 -0.73 8.67 -9.29
CA PRO A 114 0.49 9.43 -9.50
C PRO A 114 1.69 8.85 -8.75
N GLY A 115 2.72 8.44 -9.47
CA GLY A 115 4.01 8.07 -8.88
C GLY A 115 4.83 9.30 -8.46
N PRO A 116 5.86 9.12 -7.63
CA PRO A 116 6.80 10.18 -7.32
C PRO A 116 7.53 10.65 -8.60
N VAL A 117 7.61 11.97 -8.79
CA VAL A 117 8.32 12.55 -9.93
C VAL A 117 9.77 12.74 -9.54
N LYS A 118 10.66 12.06 -10.27
CA LYS A 118 12.11 12.22 -10.15
C LYS A 118 12.57 13.34 -11.09
N GLY A 119 13.37 14.25 -10.56
CA GLY A 119 14.11 15.25 -11.30
C GLY A 119 15.60 15.12 -11.04
N VAL A 120 16.38 15.98 -11.67
CA VAL A 120 17.83 16.05 -11.47
C VAL A 120 18.15 17.44 -10.95
N LYS A 121 18.73 17.51 -9.76
CA LYS A 121 19.22 18.76 -9.17
C LYS A 121 20.66 18.57 -8.77
N ASP A 122 21.53 19.46 -9.23
CA ASP A 122 22.98 19.42 -8.95
C ASP A 122 23.64 18.07 -9.32
N GLY A 123 23.15 17.41 -10.38
CA GLY A 123 23.65 16.11 -10.85
C GLY A 123 23.20 14.90 -10.02
N GLN A 124 22.32 15.09 -9.04
CA GLN A 124 21.75 14.02 -8.23
C GLN A 124 20.26 13.81 -8.54
N ASP A 125 19.84 12.54 -8.57
CA ASP A 125 18.43 12.17 -8.65
C ASP A 125 17.72 12.63 -7.37
N VAL A 126 16.77 13.55 -7.52
CA VAL A 126 15.94 14.05 -6.43
C VAL A 126 14.48 13.79 -6.72
N ILE A 127 13.70 13.48 -5.68
CA ILE A 127 12.25 13.41 -5.81
C ILE A 127 11.72 14.84 -5.67
N GLU A 128 11.19 15.39 -6.76
CA GLU A 128 10.64 16.75 -6.81
C GLU A 128 9.22 16.79 -6.27
N ARG A 129 8.40 15.78 -6.61
CA ARG A 129 7.01 15.67 -6.17
C ARG A 129 6.73 14.31 -5.57
N ALA A 130 6.06 14.32 -4.43
CA ALA A 130 5.53 13.12 -3.80
C ALA A 130 4.53 12.40 -4.70
N GLY A 131 4.60 11.08 -4.71
CA GLY A 131 3.55 10.24 -5.28
C GLY A 131 2.37 10.07 -4.32
N ASP A 132 1.27 9.56 -4.85
CA ASP A 132 0.13 9.15 -4.07
C ASP A 132 0.34 7.73 -3.51
N MET A 133 -0.30 7.43 -2.39
CA MET A 133 -0.27 6.13 -1.73
C MET A 133 -1.61 5.84 -1.07
N ILE A 134 -1.81 4.55 -0.75
CA ILE A 134 -2.94 4.09 0.04
C ILE A 134 -2.41 3.38 1.28
N ILE A 135 -3.00 3.68 2.42
CA ILE A 135 -2.67 3.08 3.70
C ILE A 135 -3.87 2.27 4.17
N TYR A 136 -3.65 0.97 4.40
CA TYR A 136 -4.61 0.08 5.03
C TYR A 136 -4.19 -0.16 6.47
N VAL A 137 -5.10 0.12 7.40
CA VAL A 137 -4.93 -0.18 8.82
C VAL A 137 -6.07 -1.10 9.22
N ALA A 138 -5.76 -2.26 9.80
CA ALA A 138 -6.81 -3.22 10.11
C ALA A 138 -7.83 -2.61 11.10
N GLY A 139 -9.12 -2.71 10.75
CA GLY A 139 -10.22 -2.12 11.53
C GLY A 139 -10.57 -0.67 11.14
N PHE A 140 -9.88 -0.07 10.17
CA PHE A 140 -10.16 1.29 9.69
C PHE A 140 -10.38 1.31 8.17
N PRO A 141 -11.13 2.32 7.65
CA PRO A 141 -11.22 2.54 6.21
C PRO A 141 -9.85 2.77 5.57
N ALA A 142 -9.71 2.39 4.30
CA ALA A 142 -8.51 2.69 3.52
C ALA A 142 -8.30 4.22 3.43
N ILE A 143 -7.06 4.65 3.62
CA ILE A 143 -6.69 6.07 3.63
C ILE A 143 -5.90 6.37 2.37
N TYR A 144 -6.43 7.25 1.52
CA TYR A 144 -5.71 7.78 0.37
C TYR A 144 -4.93 9.03 0.76
N GLY A 145 -3.64 9.10 0.41
CA GLY A 145 -2.79 10.22 0.80
C GLY A 145 -1.58 10.40 -0.13
N ARG A 146 -0.75 11.40 0.19
CA ARG A 146 0.52 11.65 -0.50
C ARG A 146 1.70 11.18 0.32
N GLN A 147 2.74 10.73 -0.36
CA GLN A 147 3.99 10.36 0.27
C GLN A 147 4.63 11.51 1.03
N PRO A 148 4.85 11.39 2.35
CA PRO A 148 5.65 12.36 3.07
C PRO A 148 7.11 12.20 2.64
N LEU A 149 7.65 13.24 2.01
CA LEU A 149 9.06 13.31 1.67
C LEU A 149 9.81 13.83 2.90
N TYR A 150 10.33 12.91 3.72
CA TYR A 150 10.93 13.26 5.02
C TYR A 150 12.06 14.30 4.89
N PHE A 151 12.80 14.27 3.78
CA PHE A 151 13.90 15.20 3.50
C PHE A 151 13.45 16.59 3.03
N GLN A 152 12.15 16.79 2.74
CA GLN A 152 11.59 18.12 2.45
C GLN A 152 10.89 18.73 3.68
N ASP A 153 10.61 17.93 4.71
CA ASP A 153 9.93 18.36 5.92
C ASP A 153 10.93 18.53 7.08
N ALA A 154 11.01 19.75 7.61
CA ALA A 154 11.96 20.07 8.69
C ALA A 154 11.71 19.28 9.99
N ILE A 155 10.45 18.94 10.30
CA ILE A 155 10.11 18.13 11.48
C ILE A 155 10.59 16.71 11.28
N PHE A 156 10.37 16.13 10.09
CA PHE A 156 10.83 14.77 9.80
C PHE A 156 12.33 14.66 9.65
N GLN A 157 13.01 15.65 9.04
CA GLN A 157 14.47 15.71 9.03
C GLN A 157 15.03 15.70 10.46
N LYS A 158 14.53 16.57 11.33
CA LYS A 158 14.96 16.62 12.73
C LYS A 158 14.75 15.31 13.49
N ARG A 159 13.70 14.56 13.14
CA ARG A 159 13.44 13.21 13.69
C ARG A 159 14.31 12.12 13.08
N ALA A 160 14.83 12.32 11.88
CA ALA A 160 15.75 11.40 11.21
C ALA A 160 17.20 11.61 11.66
N GLU A 161 17.57 12.83 12.07
CA GLU A 161 18.89 13.21 12.62
C GLU A 161 19.14 12.68 14.05
N VAL A 162 18.57 11.53 14.39
CA VAL A 162 18.87 10.87 15.67
C VAL A 162 20.22 10.18 15.53
N PRO A 163 21.22 10.49 16.39
CA PRO A 163 22.52 9.84 16.31
C PRO A 163 22.37 8.34 16.54
N ALA A 164 23.16 7.55 15.80
CA ALA A 164 23.19 6.11 16.02
C ALA A 164 23.51 5.82 17.49
N PRO A 165 22.80 4.88 18.14
CA PRO A 165 23.08 4.53 19.52
C PRO A 165 24.53 4.06 19.65
N MET A 166 25.27 4.65 20.59
CA MET A 166 26.69 4.34 20.80
C MET A 166 26.93 2.92 21.34
N ALA A 167 25.91 2.31 21.92
CA ALA A 167 25.93 0.95 22.42
C ALA A 167 24.66 0.24 21.95
N SER A 168 24.80 -1.00 21.49
CA SER A 168 23.66 -1.91 21.34
C SER A 168 23.12 -2.23 22.72
N ASP A 169 21.81 -2.37 22.85
CA ASP A 169 21.20 -2.97 24.03
C ASP A 169 21.87 -4.34 24.26
N ARG A 170 22.51 -4.52 25.42
CA ARG A 170 23.00 -5.83 25.85
C ARG A 170 21.78 -6.58 26.37
N LEU A 171 21.43 -7.68 25.70
CA LEU A 171 20.50 -8.68 26.22
C LEU A 171 21.08 -9.33 27.48
#